data_AF-A0A928V8G5-F1
#
_entry.id   AF-A0A928V8G5-F1
#
_cell.length_a   1.000
_cell.length_b   1.000
_cell.length_c   1.000
_cell.angle_alpha   90.00
_cell.angle_beta   90.00
_cell.angle_gamma   90.00
#
_symmetry.space_group_name_H-M   'P 1'
#
loop_
_entity.id
_entity.type
_entity.pdbx_description
1 polymer ?
#
loop_
_entity_poly.entity_id
_entity_poly.type
_entity_poly.pdbx_seq_one_letter_code
_entity_poly.pdbx_strand_id
1 'polypeptide(L)' 'MTSEAANTLSVAQQAFTQFEHGLATGEWEAFFEMLTDDFSFWFPIGKFHGLNVGKDRAIEFFHYVSEIYE' A
#
# COMPACT_ATOMS: atom_id res chain seq x y z
N MET A 1 -20.27 -12.15 14.45
CA MET A 1 -19.17 -11.30 14.96
C MET A 1 -17.78 -11.93 14.85
N THR A 2 -17.62 -13.26 14.75
CA THR A 2 -16.29 -13.91 14.67
C THR A 2 -15.71 -14.08 13.26
N SER A 3 -16.54 -14.20 12.21
CA SER A 3 -16.08 -14.46 10.84
C SER A 3 -15.52 -13.23 10.11
N GLU A 4 -16.16 -12.07 10.28
CA GLU A 4 -15.74 -10.82 9.63
C GLU A 4 -14.40 -10.33 10.16
N ALA A 5 -14.20 -10.38 11.48
CA ALA A 5 -12.92 -10.01 12.10
C ALA A 5 -11.76 -10.92 11.62
N ALA A 6 -12.02 -12.23 11.47
CA ALA A 6 -11.04 -13.16 10.93
C ALA A 6 -10.70 -12.85 9.47
N ASN A 7 -11.70 -12.50 8.65
CA ASN A 7 -11.47 -12.09 7.26
C ASN A 7 -10.67 -10.78 7.18
N THR A 8 -11.03 -9.76 7.96
CA THR A 8 -10.29 -8.48 8.00
C THR A 8 -8.83 -8.69 8.37
N LEU A 9 -8.57 -9.54 9.38
CA LEU A 9 -7.20 -9.87 9.77
C LEU A 9 -6.44 -10.59 8.66
N SER A 10 -7.08 -11.59 8.03
CA SER A 10 -6.49 -12.36 6.93
C SER A 10 -6.11 -11.46 5.75
N VAL A 11 -7.01 -10.57 5.33
CA VAL A 11 -6.76 -9.61 4.25
C VAL A 11 -5.64 -8.64 4.62
N ALA A 12 -5.64 -8.10 5.84
CA ALA A 12 -4.60 -7.19 6.31
C ALA A 12 -3.22 -7.86 6.35
N GLN A 13 -3.13 -9.10 6.83
CA GLN A 13 -1.89 -9.88 6.86
C GLN A 13 -1.37 -10.13 5.44
N GLN A 14 -2.25 -10.54 4.52
CA GLN A 14 -1.87 -10.75 3.13
C GLN A 14 -1.34 -9.47 2.48
N ALA A 15 -2.02 -8.33 2.67
CA ALA A 15 -1.59 -7.04 2.15
C ALA A 15 -0.23 -6.61 2.75
N PHE A 16 -0.04 -6.85 4.04
CA PHE A 16 1.22 -6.50 4.71
C PHE A 16 2.39 -7.35 4.22
N THR A 17 2.20 -8.64 3.94
CA THR A 17 3.23 -9.48 3.32
C THR A 17 3.64 -8.97 1.93
N GLN A 18 2.68 -8.55 1.10
CA GLN A 18 3.01 -7.97 -0.22
C GLN A 18 3.68 -6.60 -0.09
N PHE A 19 3.30 -5.82 0.92
CA PHE A 19 3.94 -4.55 1.24
C PHE A 19 5.41 -4.74 1.66
N GLU A 20 5.70 -5.71 2.53
CA GLU A 20 7.08 -6.07 2.91
C GLU A 20 7.91 -6.53 1.71
N HIS A 21 7.32 -7.32 0.80
CA HIS A 21 7.97 -7.73 -0.45
C HIS A 21 8.35 -6.51 -1.30
N GLY A 22 7.39 -5.62 -1.57
CA GLY A 22 7.64 -4.41 -2.37
C GLY A 22 8.68 -3.48 -1.75
N LEU A 23 8.72 -3.36 -0.42
CA LEU A 23 9.80 -2.63 0.27
C LEU A 23 11.17 -3.27 0.09
N ALA A 24 11.25 -4.60 0.07
CA ALA A 24 12.51 -5.33 -0.02
C ALA A 24 13.06 -5.46 -1.45
N THR A 25 12.18 -5.46 -2.46
CA THR A 25 12.54 -5.78 -3.85
C THR A 25 12.23 -4.67 -4.85
N GLY A 26 11.37 -3.72 -4.50
CA GLY A 26 10.80 -2.75 -5.44
C GLY A 26 9.68 -3.31 -6.34
N GLU A 27 9.31 -4.58 -6.20
CA GLU A 27 8.22 -5.22 -6.96
C GLU A 27 6.88 -5.02 -6.24
N TRP A 28 6.07 -4.07 -6.71
CA TRP A 28 4.86 -3.61 -6.00
C TRP A 28 3.55 -4.15 -6.57
N GLU A 29 3.56 -4.79 -7.73
CA GLU A 29 2.36 -5.17 -8.48
C GLU A 29 1.38 -5.99 -7.64
N ALA A 30 1.88 -6.97 -6.89
CA ALA A 30 1.05 -7.82 -6.02
C ALA A 30 0.38 -7.03 -4.88
N PHE A 31 1.03 -6.00 -4.34
CA PHE A 31 0.41 -5.11 -3.36
C PHE A 31 -0.65 -4.22 -4.04
N PHE A 32 -0.37 -3.69 -5.22
CA PHE A 32 -1.31 -2.85 -5.96
C PHE A 32 -2.58 -3.58 -6.33
N GLU A 33 -2.51 -4.86 -6.74
CA GLU A 33 -3.69 -5.68 -7.04
C GLU A 33 -4.67 -5.79 -5.87
N MET A 34 -4.19 -5.66 -4.63
CA MET A 34 -5.03 -5.71 -3.43
C MET A 34 -5.73 -4.39 -3.09
N LEU A 35 -5.32 -3.28 -3.72
CA LEU A 35 -5.89 -1.96 -3.45
C LEU A 35 -7.15 -1.73 -4.28
N THR A 36 -8.16 -1.16 -3.64
CA THR A 36 -9.36 -0.66 -4.32
C THR A 36 -9.02 0.59 -5.15
N ASP A 37 -9.84 0.88 -6.17
CA ASP A 37 -9.63 2.04 -7.04
C ASP A 37 -9.72 3.37 -6.27
N ASP A 38 -10.53 3.39 -5.19
CA ASP A 38 -10.72 4.52 -4.28
C ASP A 38 -9.76 4.52 -3.07
N PHE A 39 -8.71 3.70 -3.09
CA PHE A 39 -7.72 3.64 -2.01
C PHE A 39 -7.17 5.02 -1.65
N SER A 40 -6.99 5.25 -0.36
CA SER A 40 -6.40 6.49 0.14
C SER A 40 -5.40 6.22 1.25
N PHE A 41 -4.39 7.08 1.34
CA PHE A 41 -3.35 6.98 2.36
C PHE A 41 -2.93 8.37 2.84
N TRP A 42 -2.40 8.42 4.06
CA TRP A 42 -1.83 9.63 4.65
C TRP A 42 -0.33 9.49 4.75
N PHE A 43 0.40 10.54 4.36
CA PHE A 43 1.85 10.59 4.51
C PHE A 43 2.30 11.91 5.18
N PRO A 44 3.30 11.88 6.08
CA PRO A 44 3.51 12.98 7.01
C PRO A 44 4.22 14.20 6.42
N ILE A 45 5.04 14.06 5.36
CA ILE A 45 5.89 15.15 4.84
C ILE A 45 6.17 15.02 3.32
N GLY A 46 6.77 16.04 2.72
CA GLY A 46 7.27 15.98 1.35
C GLY A 46 6.20 16.02 0.27
N LYS A 47 6.53 15.51 -0.93
CA LYS A 47 5.67 15.54 -2.15
C LYS A 47 4.29 14.90 -1.92
N PHE A 48 4.20 13.95 -0.99
CA PHE A 48 2.98 13.22 -0.66
C PHE A 48 2.38 13.65 0.69
N HIS A 49 2.80 14.79 1.26
CA HIS A 49 2.24 15.28 2.52
C HIS A 49 0.71 15.38 2.49
N GLY A 50 0.07 14.85 3.53
CA GLY A 50 -1.38 14.90 3.70
C GLY A 50 -2.09 13.67 3.16
N LEU A 51 -3.38 13.85 2.85
CA LEU A 51 -4.23 12.82 2.25
C LEU A 51 -3.94 12.70 0.75
N ASN A 52 -3.72 11.46 0.31
CA ASN A 52 -3.59 11.09 -1.10
C ASN A 52 -4.73 10.13 -1.44
N VAL A 53 -5.35 10.32 -2.60
CA VAL A 53 -6.56 9.60 -3.01
C VAL A 53 -6.36 9.00 -4.40
N GLY A 54 -6.82 7.76 -4.56
CA GLY A 54 -6.80 7.02 -5.80
C GLY A 54 -5.60 6.10 -5.91
N LYS A 55 -5.82 4.95 -6.54
CA LYS A 55 -4.81 3.92 -6.78
C LYS A 55 -3.60 4.43 -7.58
N ASP A 56 -3.84 5.25 -8.60
CA ASP A 56 -2.76 5.87 -9.41
C ASP A 56 -1.79 6.68 -8.55
N ARG A 57 -2.32 7.43 -7.57
CA ARG A 57 -1.51 8.24 -6.66
C ARG A 57 -0.70 7.37 -5.69
N ALA A 58 -1.25 6.22 -5.28
CA ALA A 58 -0.53 5.25 -4.47
C ALA A 58 0.61 4.60 -5.27
N ILE A 59 0.37 4.22 -6.53
CA ILE A 59 1.40 3.66 -7.42
C ILE A 59 2.57 4.63 -7.57
N GLU A 60 2.29 5.92 -7.84
CA GLU A 60 3.32 6.96 -7.91
C GLU A 60 4.14 7.07 -6.61
N PHE A 61 3.48 6.95 -5.45
CA PHE A 61 4.15 7.02 -4.15
C PHE A 61 5.09 5.84 -3.91
N PHE A 62 4.64 4.61 -4.14
CA PHE A 62 5.43 3.42 -3.84
C PHE A 62 6.63 3.26 -4.78
N HIS A 63 6.50 3.62 -6.06
CA HIS A 63 7.66 3.72 -6.95
C HIS A 63 8.66 4.76 -6.46
N TYR A 64 8.20 5.95 -6.03
CA TYR A 64 9.08 6.96 -5.44
C TYR A 64 9.80 6.48 -4.18
N VAL A 65 9.13 5.70 -3.31
CA VAL A 65 9.75 5.13 -2.10
C VAL A 65 10.90 4.19 -2.49
N SER A 66 10.71 3.33 -3.49
CA SER A 66 11.79 2.44 -3.95
C SER A 66 12.97 3.19 -4.56
N GLU A 67 12.74 4.27 -5.32
CA GLU A 67 13.84 5.05 -5.90
C GLU A 67 14.71 5.78 -4.85
N ILE A 68 14.13 6.14 -3.70
CA ILE A 68 14.81 6.97 -2.69
C ILE A 68 15.54 6.14 -1.64
N TYR A 69 15.07 4.92 -1.36
CA TYR A 69 15.53 4.12 -0.22
C TYR A 69 16.26 2.82 -0.60
N GLU A 70 16.74 2.71 -1.85
CA GLU A 70 17.72 1.68 -2.29
C GLU A 70 19.07 1.77 -1.56
#